data_AF-A0A3S4MLV8-F1
#
_entry.id   AF-A0A3S4MLV8-F1
#
_cell.length_a   1.000
_cell.length_b   1.000
_cell.length_c   1.000
_cell.angle_alpha   90.00
_cell.angle_beta   90.00
_cell.angle_gamma   90.00
#
_symmetry.space_group_name_H-M   'P 1'
#
loop_
_entity.id
_entity.type
_entity.pdbx_description
1 polymer ?
#
loop_
_entity_poly.entity_id
_entity_poly.type
_entity_poly.pdbx_seq_one_letter_code
_entity_poly.pdbx_strand_id
1 'polypeptide(L)'
;MNLFVIFLVAIALAMALWLARADWAKMLALVPLGALVPGFYGAAVNCGIGFLADILGDGACTGGATPRAAFAALYVISIPMVLAGGVVFKLIGLGLARRRAA
;
A
#
# COMPACT_ATOMS: atom_id res chain seq x y z
N MET A 1 4.85 12.13 13.02
CA MET A 1 4.68 10.66 12.88
C MET A 1 3.23 10.22 12.70
N ASN A 2 2.27 10.65 13.54
CA ASN A 2 0.87 10.19 13.43
C ASN A 2 0.22 10.49 12.06
N LEU A 3 0.38 11.69 11.52
CA LEU A 3 -0.20 12.05 10.21
C LEU A 3 0.30 11.13 9.08
N PHE A 4 1.61 10.87 9.04
CA PHE A 4 2.21 9.99 8.03
C PHE A 4 1.58 8.59 8.04
N VAL A 5 1.48 7.97 9.22
CA VAL A 5 0.91 6.63 9.37
C VAL A 5 -0.56 6.63 9.00
N ILE A 6 -1.34 7.65 9.41
CA ILE A 6 -2.75 7.78 9.07
C ILE A 6 -2.94 7.83 7.54
N PHE A 7 -2.17 8.65 6.84
CA PHE A 7 -2.27 8.76 5.38
C PHE A 7 -1.79 7.49 4.67
N LEU A 8 -0.72 6.87 5.15
CA LEU A 8 -0.22 5.60 4.61
C LEU A 8 -1.28 4.50 4.73
N VAL A 9 -1.93 4.38 5.89
CA VAL A 9 -3.04 3.44 6.11
C VAL A 9 -4.23 3.80 5.22
N ALA A 10 -4.59 5.08 5.11
CA ALA A 10 -5.70 5.51 4.25
C ALA A 10 -5.46 5.14 2.77
N ILE A 11 -4.24 5.35 2.26
CA ILE A 11 -3.86 4.98 0.89
C ILE A 11 -3.88 3.46 0.72
N ALA A 12 -3.36 2.71 1.68
CA ALA A 12 -3.39 1.25 1.65
C ALA A 12 -4.83 0.71 1.64
N LEU A 13 -5.73 1.28 2.45
CA LEU A 13 -7.14 0.93 2.49
C LEU A 13 -7.87 1.31 1.20
N ALA A 14 -7.55 2.46 0.59
CA ALA A 14 -8.11 2.85 -0.69
C ALA A 14 -7.74 1.85 -1.80
N MET A 15 -6.46 1.44 -1.86
CA MET A 15 -6.01 0.41 -2.79
C MET A 15 -6.65 -0.95 -2.52
N ALA A 16 -6.75 -1.34 -1.25
CA ALA A 16 -7.43 -2.55 -0.82
C ALA A 16 -8.90 -2.58 -1.25
N LEU A 17 -9.64 -1.49 -1.04
CA LEU A 17 -11.04 -1.35 -1.44
C LEU A 17 -11.20 -1.43 -2.96
N TRP A 18 -10.29 -0.80 -3.71
CA TRP A 18 -10.28 -0.86 -5.16
C TRP A 18 -10.04 -2.30 -5.67
N LEU A 19 -9.04 -3.00 -5.10
CA LEU A 19 -8.72 -4.39 -5.42
C LEU A 19 -9.83 -5.38 -5.04
N ALA A 20 -10.55 -5.12 -3.95
CA ALA A 20 -11.63 -5.99 -3.48
C ALA A 20 -12.78 -6.15 -4.50
N ARG A 21 -12.89 -5.22 -5.47
CA ARG A 21 -13.87 -5.28 -6.57
C ARG A 21 -13.53 -6.33 -7.63
N ALA A 22 -12.28 -6.76 -7.73
CA ALA A 22 -11.85 -7.78 -8.70
C ALA A 22 -12.15 -9.20 -8.21
N ASP A 23 -12.04 -10.20 -9.08
CA ASP A 23 -12.11 -11.62 -8.72
C ASP A 23 -11.04 -12.01 -7.68
N TRP A 24 -11.25 -13.09 -6.91
CA TRP A 24 -10.28 -13.51 -5.87
C TRP A 24 -8.87 -13.73 -6.42
N ALA A 25 -8.75 -14.41 -7.56
CA ALA A 25 -7.48 -14.63 -8.22
C ALA A 25 -6.81 -13.31 -8.65
N LYS A 26 -7.57 -12.41 -9.28
CA LYS A 26 -7.06 -11.10 -9.73
C LYS A 26 -6.63 -10.23 -8.55
N MET A 27 -7.44 -10.20 -7.48
CA MET A 27 -7.12 -9.46 -6.27
C MET A 27 -5.77 -9.90 -5.70
N LEU A 28 -5.57 -11.20 -5.47
CA LEU A 28 -4.33 -11.74 -4.91
C LEU A 28 -3.12 -11.46 -5.81
N ALA A 29 -3.28 -11.59 -7.13
CA ALA A 29 -2.22 -11.29 -8.09
C ALA A 29 -1.85 -9.80 -8.12
N LEU A 30 -2.81 -8.91 -7.87
CA LEU A 30 -2.63 -7.46 -7.95
C LEU A 30 -2.25 -6.82 -6.60
N VAL A 31 -2.22 -7.56 -5.49
CA VAL A 31 -1.80 -7.04 -4.17
C VAL A 31 -0.40 -6.40 -4.21
N PRO A 32 0.63 -7.03 -4.82
CA PRO A 32 1.96 -6.41 -4.91
C PRO A 32 1.91 -5.08 -5.68
N LEU A 33 1.16 -5.02 -6.78
CA LEU A 33 0.95 -3.79 -7.54
C LEU A 33 0.21 -2.74 -6.71
N GLY A 34 -0.79 -3.16 -5.92
CA GLY A 34 -1.53 -2.28 -5.00
C GLY A 34 -0.66 -1.70 -3.91
N ALA A 35 0.33 -2.46 -3.40
CA ALA A 35 1.26 -2.04 -2.38
C ALA A 35 2.31 -1.02 -2.89
N LEU A 36 2.51 -0.90 -4.20
CA LEU A 36 3.42 0.11 -4.78
C LEU A 36 2.98 1.53 -4.44
N VAL A 37 1.68 1.80 -4.40
CA VAL A 37 1.14 3.15 -4.16
C VAL A 37 1.44 3.65 -2.73
N PRO A 38 1.05 2.94 -1.65
CA PRO A 38 1.42 3.32 -0.29
C PRO A 38 2.94 3.23 -0.04
N GLY A 39 3.65 2.28 -0.66
CA GLY A 39 5.12 2.21 -0.59
C GLY A 39 5.80 3.43 -1.21
N PHE A 40 5.32 3.88 -2.37
CA PHE A 40 5.79 5.08 -3.06
C PHE A 40 5.52 6.33 -2.24
N TYR A 41 4.30 6.49 -1.73
CA TYR A 41 3.95 7.59 -0.82
C TYR A 41 4.90 7.61 0.38
N GLY A 42 5.12 6.44 0.99
CA GLY A 42 6.05 6.27 2.09
C GLY A 42 7.45 6.80 1.79
N ALA A 43 8.01 6.36 0.67
CA ALA A 43 9.35 6.78 0.25
C ALA A 43 9.39 8.26 -0.14
N ALA A 44 8.38 8.77 -0.83
CA ALA A 44 8.31 10.17 -1.25
C ALA A 44 8.26 11.13 -0.05
N VAL A 45 7.59 10.75 1.05
CA VAL A 45 7.58 11.57 2.27
C VAL A 45 8.94 11.57 2.98
N ASN A 46 9.66 10.45 2.97
CA ASN A 46 10.95 10.32 3.65
C ASN A 46 12.15 10.79 2.80
N CYS A 47 12.07 10.69 1.49
CA CYS A 47 13.19 10.91 0.56
C CYS A 47 12.92 12.04 -0.44
N GLY A 48 11.70 12.61 -0.45
CA GLY A 48 11.24 13.56 -1.46
C GLY A 48 10.70 12.88 -2.73
N ILE A 49 9.87 13.59 -3.50
CA ILE A 49 9.24 13.05 -4.72
C ILE A 49 10.25 12.64 -5.82
N GLY A 50 11.46 13.21 -5.78
CA GLY A 50 12.54 12.92 -6.72
C GLY A 50 13.31 11.62 -6.44
N PHE A 51 12.97 10.88 -5.38
CA PHE A 51 13.73 9.69 -4.96
C PHE A 51 13.81 8.61 -6.04
N LEU A 52 12.85 8.56 -6.97
CA LEU A 52 12.86 7.64 -8.12
C LEU A 52 14.02 7.92 -9.08
N ALA A 53 14.37 9.19 -9.28
CA ALA A 53 15.46 9.58 -10.18
C ALA A 53 16.83 9.22 -9.60
N ASP A 54 16.92 9.14 -8.26
CA ASP A 54 18.16 8.81 -7.53
C ASP A 54 18.03 7.48 -6.77
N ILE A 55 17.20 6.55 -7.26
CA ILE A 55 16.88 5.33 -6.50
C ILE A 55 18.08 4.40 -6.30
N LEU A 56 19.08 4.51 -7.19
CA LEU A 56 20.36 3.78 -7.10
C LEU A 56 21.47 4.62 -6.47
N GLY A 57 21.22 5.89 -6.17
CA GLY A 57 22.21 6.78 -5.58
C GLY A 57 22.37 6.56 -4.08
N ASP A 58 23.46 7.10 -3.57
CA ASP A 58 23.78 7.14 -2.15
C ASP A 58 23.07 8.29 -1.42
N GLY A 59 22.12 8.97 -2.09
CA GLY A 59 21.33 10.06 -1.52
C GLY A 59 20.73 9.68 -0.17
N ALA A 60 20.62 10.63 0.75
CA ALA A 60 20.13 10.37 2.10
C ALA A 60 18.65 10.74 2.24
N CYS A 61 17.80 9.74 2.51
CA CYS A 61 16.46 9.99 3.04
C CYS A 61 16.55 10.52 4.47
N THR A 62 15.46 11.06 5.00
CA THR A 62 15.36 11.44 6.41
C THR A 62 15.71 10.24 7.30
N GLY A 63 16.83 10.33 8.03
CA GLY A 63 17.34 9.24 8.88
C GLY A 63 18.55 8.47 8.32
N GLY A 64 19.12 8.88 7.18
CA GLY A 64 20.40 8.35 6.67
C GLY A 64 20.29 7.03 5.88
N ALA A 65 19.08 6.55 5.62
CA ALA A 65 18.85 5.40 4.75
C ALA A 65 18.93 5.80 3.27
N THR A 66 19.35 4.88 2.41
CA THR A 66 19.32 5.06 0.96
C THR A 66 17.87 4.96 0.43
N PRO A 67 17.52 5.66 -0.67
CA PRO A 67 16.20 5.64 -1.30
C PRO A 67 15.68 4.23 -1.58
N ARG A 68 16.56 3.36 -2.07
CA ARG A 68 16.25 1.94 -2.30
C ARG A 68 15.82 1.24 -1.02
N ALA A 69 16.60 1.38 0.06
CA ALA A 69 16.31 0.69 1.32
C ALA A 69 15.01 1.21 1.94
N ALA A 70 14.80 2.53 1.92
CA ALA A 70 13.58 3.15 2.43
C ALA A 70 12.33 2.70 1.64
N PHE A 71 12.39 2.71 0.31
CA PHE A 71 11.27 2.27 -0.53
C PHE A 71 10.99 0.78 -0.35
N ALA A 72 12.02 -0.08 -0.34
CA ALA A 72 11.84 -1.51 -0.15
C ALA A 72 11.17 -1.83 1.20
N ALA A 73 11.59 -1.17 2.29
CA ALA A 73 11.00 -1.36 3.61
C ALA A 73 9.52 -0.97 3.62
N LEU A 74 9.19 0.20 3.08
CA LEU A 74 7.82 0.73 3.07
C LEU A 74 6.90 -0.05 2.13
N TYR A 75 7.45 -0.53 1.01
CA TYR A 75 6.75 -1.43 0.10
C TYR A 75 6.40 -2.76 0.78
N VAL A 76 7.37 -3.41 1.42
CA VAL A 76 7.17 -4.71 2.11
C VAL A 76 6.15 -4.59 3.24
N ILE A 77 6.18 -3.50 4.02
CA ILE A 77 5.19 -3.23 5.08
C ILE A 77 3.79 -2.98 4.50
N SER A 78 3.71 -2.39 3.31
CA SER A 78 2.43 -2.08 2.68
C SER A 78 1.72 -3.31 2.12
N ILE A 79 2.45 -4.37 1.75
CA ILE A 79 1.86 -5.63 1.24
C ILE A 79 0.84 -6.23 2.22
N PRO A 80 1.17 -6.54 3.49
CA PRO A 80 0.20 -7.11 4.42
C PRO A 80 -0.96 -6.16 4.71
N MET A 81 -0.74 -4.84 4.71
CA MET A 81 -1.81 -3.86 4.90
C MET A 81 -2.83 -3.91 3.75
N VAL A 82 -2.36 -3.90 2.50
CA VAL A 82 -3.22 -3.97 1.31
C VAL A 82 -3.90 -5.34 1.22
N LEU A 83 -3.19 -6.43 1.51
CA LEU A 83 -3.75 -7.78 1.51
C LEU A 83 -4.86 -7.93 2.56
N ALA A 84 -4.56 -7.62 3.82
CA ALA A 84 -5.51 -7.74 4.92
C ALA A 84 -6.74 -6.85 4.68
N GLY A 85 -6.52 -5.59 4.28
CA GLY A 85 -7.60 -4.68 3.92
C GLY A 85 -8.46 -5.25 2.79
N GLY A 86 -7.85 -5.78 1.73
CA GLY A 86 -8.58 -6.30 0.58
C GLY A 86 -9.43 -7.51 0.94
N VAL A 87 -8.89 -8.42 1.76
CA VAL A 87 -9.64 -9.59 2.27
C VAL A 87 -10.82 -9.13 3.11
N VAL A 88 -10.62 -8.19 4.04
CA VAL A 88 -11.67 -7.64 4.91
C VAL A 88 -12.77 -7.00 4.07
N PHE A 89 -12.43 -6.11 3.14
CA PHE A 89 -13.43 -5.44 2.28
C PHE A 89 -14.22 -6.44 1.43
N LYS A 90 -13.56 -7.49 0.94
CA LYS A 90 -14.22 -8.52 0.14
C LYS A 90 -15.20 -9.36 0.94
N LEU A 91 -14.82 -9.76 2.16
CA LEU A 91 -15.70 -10.48 3.07
C LEU A 91 -16.91 -9.61 3.48
N ILE A 92 -16.69 -8.31 3.73
CA ILE A 92 -17.78 -7.36 4.01
C ILE A 92 -18.73 -7.28 2.81
N GLY A 93 -18.21 -7.15 1.59
CA GLY A 93 -19.02 -7.10 0.36
C GLY A 93 -19.88 -8.36 0.19
N LEU A 94 -19.31 -9.54 0.39
CA LEU A 94 -20.02 -10.82 0.33
C LEU A 94 -21.08 -10.93 1.44
N GLY A 95 -20.77 -10.49 2.66
CA GLY A 95 -21.71 -10.47 3.78
C GLY A 95 -22.90 -9.54 3.54
N LEU A 96 -22.65 -8.35 2.99
CA LEU A 96 -23.70 -7.39 2.63
C LEU A 96 -24.58 -7.90 1.49
N ALA A 97 -23.99 -8.51 0.46
CA ALA A 97 -24.74 -9.14 -0.63
C ALA A 97 -25.65 -10.27 -0.11
N ARG A 98 -25.12 -11.11 0.79
CA ARG A 98 -25.89 -12.20 1.41
C ARG A 98 -27.05 -11.70 2.28
N ARG A 99 -26.86 -10.60 3.03
CA ARG A 99 -27.92 -9.97 3.83
C ARG A 99 -29.02 -9.31 2.99
N ARG A 100 -28.72 -8.87 1.76
CA ARG A 100 -29.71 -8.30 0.85
C ARG A 100 -30.54 -9.36 0.12
N ALA A 101 -30.05 -10.59 0.07
CA ALA A 101 -30.69 -11.72 -0.59
C ALA A 101 -31.51 -12.61 0.37
N ALA A 102 -31.43 -12.36 1.68
CA ALA A 102 -32.24 -12.98 2.72
C ALA A 102 -33.33 -12.02 3.17
#